data_AF-A0A7C7W1P2-F1
#
_entry.id   AF-A0A7C7W1P2-F1
#
_cell.length_a   1.000
_cell.length_b   1.000
_cell.length_c   1.000
_cell.angle_alpha   90.00
_cell.angle_beta   90.00
_cell.angle_gamma   90.00
#
_symmetry.space_group_name_H-M   'P 1'
#
loop_
_entity.id
_entity.type
_entity.pdbx_description
1 polymer ?
#
loop_
_entity_poly.entity_id
_entity_poly.type
_entity_poly.pdbx_seq_one_letter_code
_entity_poly.pdbx_strand_id
1 'polypeptide(L)'
;MDSKKKLGKAAGAVGGMTMISRLFGLLRDMVIAMAFGSSSAADAFFVAFRIPNMQRRILGEGAVSAAFIPVFAETLAKKGENAAWKMTANL
;
A
#
# COMPACT_ATOMS: atom_id res chain seq x y z
N MET A 1 26.73 11.73 4.20
CA MET A 1 26.24 12.07 2.83
C MET A 1 25.50 10.91 2.15
N ASP A 2 25.70 9.65 2.58
CA ASP A 2 25.06 8.46 1.99
C ASP A 2 23.55 8.31 2.19
N SER A 3 23.01 8.65 3.36
CA SER A 3 21.57 8.41 3.66
C SER A 3 20.62 9.22 2.77
N LYS A 4 20.98 10.47 2.41
CA LYS A 4 20.16 11.29 1.49
C LYS A 4 20.10 10.70 0.08
N LYS A 5 21.20 10.13 -0.40
CA LYS A 5 21.28 9.49 -1.73
C LYS A 5 20.51 8.17 -1.76
N LYS A 6 20.59 7.37 -0.69
CA LYS A 6 19.80 6.13 -0.52
C LYS A 6 18.30 6.42 -0.44
N LEU A 7 17.91 7.46 0.29
CA LEU A 7 16.51 7.88 0.43
C LEU A 7 15.92 8.32 -0.92
N GLY A 8 16.63 9.16 -1.68
CA GLY A 8 16.19 9.59 -3.01
C GLY A 8 16.03 8.43 -4.00
N LYS A 9 16.96 7.46 -3.98
CA LYS A 9 16.87 6.26 -4.82
C LYS A 9 15.67 5.38 -4.45
N ALA A 10 15.42 5.17 -3.15
CA ALA A 10 14.28 4.41 -2.67
C ALA A 10 12.95 5.10 -3.00
N ALA A 11 12.85 6.42 -2.76
CA ALA A 11 11.67 7.20 -3.09
C ALA A 11 11.37 7.20 -4.60
N GLY A 12 12.41 7.33 -5.44
CA GLY A 12 12.27 7.24 -6.89
C GLY A 12 11.80 5.87 -7.36
N ALA A 13 12.33 4.79 -6.78
CA ALA A 13 11.90 3.42 -7.11
C ALA A 13 10.44 3.16 -6.72
N VAL A 14 10.04 3.54 -5.51
CA VAL A 14 8.64 3.38 -5.03
C VAL A 14 7.69 4.26 -5.84
N GLY A 15 8.06 5.51 -6.11
CA GLY A 15 7.28 6.43 -6.94
C GLY A 15 7.09 5.90 -8.36
N GLY A 16 8.15 5.38 -8.98
CA GLY A 16 8.09 4.75 -10.30
C GLY A 16 7.17 3.54 -10.33
N MET A 17 7.32 2.62 -9.37
CA MET A 17 6.43 1.45 -9.25
C MET A 17 4.96 1.85 -9.03
N THR A 18 4.73 2.91 -8.24
CA THR A 18 3.38 3.45 -8.00
C THR A 18 2.76 4.01 -9.28
N MET A 19 3.54 4.76 -10.07
CA MET A 19 3.09 5.34 -11.33
C MET A 19 2.75 4.26 -12.35
N ILE A 20 3.60 3.23 -12.48
CA ILE A 20 3.34 2.07 -13.33
C ILE A 20 2.03 1.39 -12.91
N SER A 21 1.85 1.12 -11.61
CA SER A 21 0.61 0.51 -11.11
C SER A 21 -0.64 1.33 -11.44
N ARG A 22 -0.55 2.67 -11.39
CA ARG A 22 -1.67 3.55 -11.76
C ARG A 22 -1.98 3.52 -13.25
N LEU A 23 -0.96 3.48 -14.10
CA LEU A 23 -1.15 3.35 -15.55
C LEU A 23 -1.83 2.02 -15.90
N PHE A 24 -1.40 0.91 -15.30
CA PHE A 24 -2.09 -0.38 -15.47
C PHE A 24 -3.53 -0.36 -14.96
N GLY A 25 -3.79 0.34 -13.84
CA GLY A 25 -5.15 0.57 -13.35
C GLY A 25 -6.02 1.32 -14.36
N LEU A 26 -5.51 2.39 -14.96
CA LEU A 26 -6.21 3.15 -15.99
C LEU A 26 -6.50 2.31 -17.24
N LEU A 27 -5.53 1.50 -17.68
CA LEU A 27 -5.72 0.57 -18.80
C LEU A 27 -6.81 -0.45 -18.51
N ARG A 28 -6.83 -1.01 -17.29
CA ARG A 28 -7.90 -1.89 -16.84
C ARG A 28 -9.26 -1.20 -16.93
N ASP A 29 -9.37 0.03 -16.42
CA ASP A 29 -10.62 0.78 -16.42
C ASP A 29 -11.09 1.07 -17.86
N MET A 30 -10.18 1.42 -18.78
CA MET A 30 -10.48 1.58 -20.20
C MET A 30 -10.99 0.29 -20.84
N VAL A 31 -10.35 -0.85 -20.56
CA VAL A 31 -10.80 -2.16 -21.09
C VAL A 31 -12.19 -2.52 -20.57
N ILE A 32 -12.46 -2.29 -19.29
CA ILE A 32 -13.80 -2.51 -18.72
C ILE A 32 -14.82 -1.58 -19.37
N ALA A 33 -14.51 -0.30 -19.53
CA ALA A 33 -15.40 0.66 -20.16
C ALA A 33 -15.68 0.31 -21.63
N MET A 34 -14.67 -0.16 -22.39
CA MET A 34 -14.86 -0.62 -23.77
C MET A 34 -15.67 -1.91 -23.86
N ALA A 35 -15.45 -2.86 -22.94
CA ALA A 35 -16.13 -4.16 -22.96
C ALA A 35 -17.58 -4.09 -22.45
N PHE A 36 -17.85 -3.24 -21.44
CA PHE A 36 -19.14 -3.21 -20.75
C PHE A 36 -19.94 -1.90 -20.95
N GLY A 37 -19.32 -0.82 -21.43
CA GLY A 37 -19.99 0.49 -21.56
C GLY A 37 -20.55 1.01 -20.23
N SER A 38 -21.58 1.85 -20.29
CA SER A 38 -22.40 2.25 -19.12
C SER A 38 -23.48 1.17 -18.87
N SER A 39 -23.05 -0.03 -18.49
CA SER A 39 -23.97 -1.11 -18.13
C SER A 39 -23.94 -1.38 -16.63
N SER A 40 -25.05 -1.91 -16.11
CA SER A 40 -25.18 -2.38 -14.73
C SER A 40 -24.12 -3.43 -14.35
N ALA A 41 -23.56 -4.14 -15.34
CA ALA A 41 -22.47 -5.09 -15.13
C ALA A 41 -21.13 -4.40 -14.78
N ALA A 42 -20.82 -3.25 -15.39
CA ALA A 42 -19.65 -2.45 -15.04
C ALA A 42 -19.77 -1.92 -13.60
N ASP A 43 -20.94 -1.39 -13.23
CA ASP A 43 -21.21 -0.90 -11.88
C ASP A 43 -21.07 -2.02 -10.84
N ALA A 44 -21.64 -3.20 -11.11
CA ALA A 44 -21.52 -4.36 -10.24
C ALA A 44 -20.06 -4.80 -10.06
N PHE A 45 -19.27 -4.79 -11.14
CA PHE A 45 -17.85 -5.09 -11.09
C PHE A 45 -17.09 -4.10 -10.20
N PHE A 46 -17.28 -2.79 -10.37
CA PHE A 46 -16.62 -1.78 -9.54
C PHE A 46 -17.03 -1.86 -8.07
N VAL A 47 -18.32 -2.12 -7.79
CA VAL A 47 -18.81 -2.34 -6.41
C VAL A 47 -18.17 -3.58 -5.79
N ALA A 48 -18.10 -4.70 -6.51
CA ALA A 48 -17.48 -5.93 -6.03
C ALA A 48 -16.00 -5.71 -5.69
N PHE A 49 -15.27 -4.92 -6.49
CA PHE A 49 -13.87 -4.59 -6.22
C PHE A 49 -13.67 -3.59 -5.07
N ARG A 50 -14.72 -2.92 -4.59
CA ARG A 50 -14.61 -1.94 -3.51
C ARG A 50 -14.25 -2.57 -2.18
N ILE A 51 -14.89 -3.68 -1.82
CA ILE A 51 -14.66 -4.41 -0.56
C ILE A 51 -13.19 -4.83 -0.40
N PRO A 52 -12.58 -5.59 -1.33
CA PRO A 52 -11.18 -5.99 -1.22
C PRO A 52 -10.23 -4.79 -1.29
N ASN A 53 -10.55 -3.75 -2.08
CA ASN A 53 -9.73 -2.54 -2.10
C ASN A 53 -9.78 -1.78 -0.77
N MET A 54 -10.92 -1.74 -0.08
CA MET A 54 -11.01 -1.14 1.25
C MET A 54 -10.13 -1.89 2.25
N GLN A 55 -10.17 -3.23 2.24
CA GLN A 55 -9.29 -4.06 3.07
C GLN A 55 -7.81 -3.79 2.75
N ARG A 56 -7.44 -3.77 1.47
CA ARG A 56 -6.08 -3.44 1.00
C ARG A 56 -5.65 -2.04 1.45
N ARG A 57 -6.54 -1.05 1.40
CA ARG A 57 -6.24 0.33 1.83
C ARG A 57 -5.95 0.42 3.32
N ILE A 58 -6.77 -0.25 4.14
CA ILE A 58 -6.64 -0.22 5.60
C ILE A 58 -5.41 -1.02 6.02
N LEU A 59 -5.22 -2.22 5.48
CA LEU A 59 -4.21 -3.17 5.96
C LEU A 59 -2.87 -3.05 5.23
N GLY A 60 -2.88 -2.75 3.93
CA GLY A 60 -1.71 -2.85 3.05
C GLY A 60 -1.16 -1.53 2.51
N GLU A 61 -1.98 -0.47 2.39
CA GLU A 61 -1.51 0.86 1.93
C GLU A 61 -0.94 1.74 3.05
N GLY A 62 -0.86 1.19 4.27
CA GLY A 62 -0.01 1.74 5.31
C GLY A 62 -0.73 2.43 6.46
N ALA A 63 -2.05 2.30 6.64
CA ALA A 63 -2.67 2.76 7.89
C ALA A 63 -2.15 1.93 9.09
N VAL A 64 -2.07 0.61 8.93
CA VAL A 64 -1.42 -0.28 9.90
C VAL A 64 0.07 0.03 10.02
N SER A 65 0.79 0.16 8.89
CA SER A 65 2.23 0.47 8.90
C SER A 65 2.55 1.84 9.53
N ALA A 66 1.70 2.85 9.35
CA ALA A 66 1.88 4.19 9.91
C ALA A 66 1.73 4.20 11.44
N ALA A 67 0.91 3.33 12.00
CA ALA A 67 0.82 3.14 13.46
C ALA A 67 1.92 2.19 13.98
N PHE A 68 2.23 1.13 13.23
CA PHE A 68 3.16 0.08 13.63
C PHE A 68 4.62 0.51 13.59
N ILE A 69 5.08 1.13 12.49
CA ILE A 69 6.50 1.48 12.29
C ILE A 69 7.03 2.41 13.40
N PRO A 70 6.33 3.49 13.80
CA PRO A 70 6.82 4.36 14.86
C PRO A 70 6.94 3.64 16.21
N VAL A 71 5.94 2.84 16.59
CA VAL A 71 5.93 2.13 17.88
C VAL A 71 6.99 1.02 17.90
N PHE A 72 7.17 0.30 16.79
CA PHE A 72 8.24 -0.68 16.64
C PHE A 72 9.62 -0.02 16.70
N ALA A 73 9.83 1.09 15.98
CA ALA A 73 11.10 1.82 15.97
C ALA A 73 11.43 2.40 17.37
N GLU A 74 10.42 2.92 18.07
CA GLU A 74 10.57 3.40 19.44
C GLU A 74 10.92 2.26 20.41
N THR A 75 10.23 1.12 20.30
CA THR A 75 10.50 -0.05 21.14
C THR A 75 11.88 -0.62 20.87
N LEU A 76 12.29 -0.70 19.61
CA LEU A 76 13.62 -1.12 19.19
C LEU A 76 14.70 -0.22 19.77
N ALA A 77 14.50 1.11 19.70
CA ALA A 77 15.46 2.08 20.21
C ALA A 77 15.56 2.10 21.74
N LYS A 78 14.43 1.95 22.45
CA LYS A 78 14.39 2.08 23.92
C LYS A 78 14.56 0.78 24.68
N LYS A 79 14.06 -0.33 24.15
CA LYS A 79 13.96 -1.63 24.84
C LYS A 79 14.74 -2.75 24.16
N GLY A 80 15.39 -2.46 23.04
CA GLY A 80 16.22 -3.40 22.29
C GLY A 80 15.43 -4.38 21.43
N GLU A 81 16.17 -5.14 20.63
CA GLU A 81 15.64 -5.99 19.55
C GLU A 81 14.69 -7.09 20.06
N ASN A 82 15.04 -7.78 21.15
CA ASN A 82 14.18 -8.82 21.72
C ASN A 82 12.80 -8.29 22.13
N ALA A 83 12.73 -7.07 22.69
CA ALA A 83 11.46 -6.49 23.10
C ALA A 83 10.61 -6.03 21.89
N ALA A 84 11.27 -5.51 20.84
CA ALA A 84 10.59 -5.12 19.61
C ALA A 84 9.96 -6.33 18.89
N TRP A 85 10.69 -7.44 18.76
CA TRP A 85 10.13 -8.68 18.20
C TRP A 85 9.06 -9.32 19.08
N LYS A 86 9.18 -9.20 20.41
CA LYS A 86 8.14 -9.68 21.32
C LYS A 86 6.85 -8.85 21.20
N MET A 87 6.95 -7.55 20.89
CA MET A 87 5.79 -6.71 20.58
C MET A 87 5.08 -7.19 19.31
N THR A 88 5.81 -7.57 18.26
CA THR A 88 5.18 -8.08 17.02
C THR A 88 4.50 -9.42 17.21
N ALA A 89 5.01 -10.26 18.13
CA ALA A 89 4.42 -11.55 18.46
C ALA A 89 3.10 -11.45 19.27
N ASN A 90 2.76 -10.26 19.79
CA ASN A 90 1.53 -10.00 20.55
C ASN A 90 0.55 -9.09 19.79
N LEU A 91 0.81 -8.85 18.50
CA LEU A 91 -0.05 -8.13 17.55
C LEU A 91 -0.85 -9.14 16.72
#